data_AF-M0QNW5-F1
#
_entry.id   AF-M0QNW5-F1
#
_cell.length_a   1.000
_cell.length_b   1.000
_cell.length_c   1.000
_cell.angle_alpha   90.00
_cell.angle_beta   90.00
_cell.angle_gamma   90.00
#
_symmetry.space_group_name_H-M   'P 1'
#
loop_
_entity.id
_entity.type
_entity.pdbx_description
1 polymer ?
#
loop_
_entity_poly.entity_id
_entity_poly.type
_entity_poly.pdbx_seq_one_letter_code
_entity_poly.pdbx_strand_id
1 'polypeptide(L)' 'MEDRIEQIPQADWVDQDLLTRELAGSLLDEEIAAERGRIDRVDRGIGGDDIVMSRADMERRLAAMEAIRADNTQQATIRF' A
#
# COMPACT_ATOMS: atom_id res chain seq x y z
N MET A 1 -39.74 -7.12 -6.73
CA MET A 1 -38.67 -7.39 -7.71
C MET A 1 -37.56 -8.01 -6.90
N GLU A 2 -37.35 -9.31 -7.05
CA GLU A 2 -36.42 -10.07 -6.23
C GLU A 2 -35.08 -10.06 -6.97
N ASP A 3 -34.14 -9.25 -6.49
CA ASP A 3 -32.80 -9.17 -7.07
C ASP A 3 -32.11 -10.52 -6.87
N ARG A 4 -31.99 -11.28 -7.96
CA ARG A 4 -31.18 -12.51 -7.99
C ARG A 4 -29.73 -12.10 -7.79
N ILE A 5 -29.21 -12.30 -6.59
CA ILE A 5 -27.77 -12.24 -6.35
C ILE A 5 -27.15 -13.40 -7.13
N GLU A 6 -26.47 -13.09 -8.24
CA GLU A 6 -25.65 -14.05 -8.95
C GLU A 6 -24.50 -14.48 -8.03
N GLN A 7 -24.51 -15.76 -7.66
CA GLN A 7 -23.45 -16.36 -6.85
C GLN A 7 -22.25 -16.62 -7.76
N ILE A 8 -21.20 -15.83 -7.59
CA ILE A 8 -19.92 -16.03 -8.28
C ILE A 8 -19.29 -17.33 -7.75
N PRO A 9 -18.82 -18.25 -8.63
CA PRO A 9 -18.10 -19.46 -8.22
C PRO A 9 -16.96 -19.14 -7.25
N GLN A 10 -16.79 -19.97 -6.21
CA GLN A 10 -15.79 -19.75 -5.15
C GLN A 10 -14.36 -19.57 -5.66
N ALA A 11 -14.01 -20.15 -6.83
CA ALA A 11 -12.70 -19.99 -7.46
C ALA A 11 -12.41 -18.53 -7.84
N ASP A 12 -13.41 -17.82 -8.36
CA ASP A 12 -13.25 -16.43 -8.83
C ASP A 12 -13.11 -15.44 -7.66
N TRP A 13 -13.50 -15.83 -6.44
CA TRP A 13 -13.29 -15.01 -5.23
C TRP A 13 -11.81 -14.90 -4.87
N VAL A 14 -11.03 -15.95 -5.10
CA VAL A 14 -9.59 -15.96 -4.83
C VAL A 14 -8.86 -15.03 -5.79
N ASP A 15 -9.29 -14.99 -7.05
CA ASP A 15 -8.72 -14.13 -8.08
C ASP A 15 -9.09 -12.65 -7.87
N GLN A 16 -10.30 -12.35 -7.42
CA GLN A 16 -10.68 -10.97 -7.03
C GLN A 16 -9.90 -10.45 -5.82
N ASP A 17 -9.64 -11.30 -4.84
CA ASP A 17 -8.79 -10.98 -3.69
C ASP A 17 -7.34 -10.73 -4.12
N LEU A 18 -6.80 -11.51 -5.08
CA LEU A 18 -5.49 -11.24 -5.68
C LEU A 18 -5.43 -9.88 -6.37
N LEU A 19 -6.41 -9.55 -7.22
CA LEU A 19 -6.49 -8.24 -7.88
C LEU A 19 -6.55 -7.09 -6.87
N THR A 20 -7.29 -7.28 -5.76
CA THR A 20 -7.38 -6.28 -4.69
C THR A 20 -6.04 -6.12 -3.96
N ARG A 21 -5.31 -7.22 -3.73
CA ARG A 21 -3.98 -7.20 -3.11
C ARG A 21 -2.93 -6.57 -4.01
N GLU A 22 -2.96 -6.85 -5.30
CA GLU A 22 -2.06 -6.23 -6.28
C GLU A 22 -2.29 -4.72 -6.36
N LEU A 23 -3.56 -4.29 -6.45
CA LEU A 23 -3.92 -2.87 -6.43
C LEU A 23 -3.47 -2.21 -5.13
N ALA A 24 -3.77 -2.82 -3.97
CA ALA A 24 -3.32 -2.30 -2.68
C ALA A 24 -1.79 -2.20 -2.59
N GLY A 25 -1.07 -3.18 -3.17
CA GLY A 25 0.39 -3.16 -3.29
C GLY A 25 0.88 -1.98 -4.13
N SER A 26 0.27 -1.72 -5.28
CA SER A 26 0.65 -0.60 -6.15
C SER A 26 0.42 0.77 -5.50
N LEU A 27 -0.71 0.96 -4.83
CA LEU A 27 -1.02 2.19 -4.10
C LEU A 27 -0.04 2.40 -2.93
N LEU A 28 0.38 1.33 -2.26
CA LEU A 28 1.37 1.40 -1.20
C LEU A 28 2.76 1.76 -1.74
N ASP A 29 3.14 1.25 -2.91
CA ASP A 29 4.40 1.61 -3.58
C ASP A 29 4.43 3.11 -3.92
N GLU A 30 3.31 3.66 -4.41
CA GLU A 30 3.17 5.09 -4.69
C GLU A 30 3.30 5.94 -3.43
N GLU A 31 2.64 5.56 -2.33
CA GLU A 31 2.72 6.29 -1.06
C GLU A 31 4.12 6.19 -0.44
N ILE A 32 4.81 5.04 -0.53
CA ILE A 32 6.22 4.88 -0.12
C ILE A 32 7.11 5.85 -0.89
N ALA A 33 6.93 5.96 -2.21
CA ALA A 33 7.70 6.89 -3.04
C ALA A 33 7.42 8.35 -2.67
N ALA A 34 6.15 8.70 -2.44
CA ALA A 34 5.76 10.04 -2.00
C ALA A 34 6.38 10.40 -0.65
N GLU A 35 6.36 9.48 0.32
CA GLU A 35 6.92 9.70 1.66
C GLU A 35 8.45 9.85 1.62
N ARG A 36 9.15 9.05 0.81
CA ARG A 36 10.59 9.23 0.54
C ARG A 36 10.88 10.62 -0.04
N GLY A 37 10.03 11.09 -0.96
CA GLY A 37 10.14 12.44 -1.52
C GLY A 37 9.90 13.54 -0.48
N ARG A 38 8.94 13.35 0.45
CA ARG A 38 8.72 14.26 1.59
C ARG A 38 9.97 14.34 2.48
N ILE A 39 10.58 13.21 2.84
CA ILE A 39 11.80 13.16 3.65
C ILE A 39 12.97 13.87 2.95
N ASP A 40 13.20 13.60 1.66
CA ASP A 40 14.28 14.26 0.90
C ASP A 40 14.10 15.79 0.84
N ARG A 41 12.87 16.27 0.69
CA ARG A 41 12.59 17.72 0.78
C ARG A 41 12.93 18.27 2.16
N VAL A 42 12.53 17.58 3.23
CA VAL A 42 12.83 17.98 4.61
C VAL A 42 14.34 18.02 4.86
N ASP A 43 15.08 17.01 4.39
CA ASP A 43 16.54 16.94 4.52
C ASP A 43 17.25 18.08 3.77
N ARG A 44 16.63 18.60 2.70
CA ARG A 44 17.09 19.78 1.95
C ARG A 44 16.59 21.11 2.55
N GLY A 45 15.82 21.08 3.63
CA GLY A 45 15.20 22.26 4.23
C GLY A 45 14.06 22.86 3.39
N ILE A 46 13.51 22.09 2.44
CA ILE A 46 12.38 22.47 1.61
C ILE A 46 11.09 22.06 2.35
N GLY A 47 10.33 23.06 2.80
CA GLY A 47 9.02 22.84 3.42
C GLY A 47 7.92 22.51 2.40
N GLY A 48 6.72 22.25 2.93
CA GLY A 48 5.52 21.98 2.15
C GLY A 48 4.34 21.80 3.09
N ASP A 49 3.15 22.22 2.65
CA ASP A 49 1.92 22.13 3.46
C ASP A 49 1.55 20.67 3.80
N ASP A 50 2.09 19.71 3.04
CA ASP A 50 1.93 18.28 3.23
C ASP A 50 2.93 17.66 4.24
N ILE A 51 3.86 18.44 4.77
CA ILE A 51 4.81 18.04 5.82
C ILE A 51 4.23 18.44 7.18
N VAL A 52 3.41 17.56 7.73
CA VAL A 52 2.64 17.82 8.97
C VAL A 52 3.24 17.16 10.21
N MET A 53 4.38 16.47 10.09
CA MET A 53 5.01 15.72 11.17
C MET A 53 6.54 15.87 11.17
N SER A 54 7.18 15.42 12.24
CA SER A 54 8.63 15.49 12.35
C SER A 54 9.32 14.51 11.38
N ARG A 55 10.57 14.80 11.00
CA ARG A 55 11.41 13.89 10.20
C ARG A 55 11.46 12.47 10.77
N ALA A 56 11.62 12.35 12.09
CA ALA A 56 11.68 11.06 12.76
C ALA A 56 10.34 10.29 12.67
N ASP A 57 9.21 10.99 12.67
CA ASP A 57 7.90 10.37 12.47
C ASP A 57 7.71 9.88 11.04
N MET A 58 8.14 10.66 10.05
CA MET A 58 8.14 10.27 8.63
C MET A 58 8.97 9.00 8.40
N GLU A 59 10.17 8.91 8.98
CA GLU A 59 11.01 7.71 8.88
C GLU A 59 10.34 6.47 9.51
N ARG A 60 9.71 6.61 10.67
CA ARG A 60 8.98 5.50 11.30
C ARG A 60 7.79 5.04 10.46
N ARG A 61 7.05 6.00 9.88
CA ARG A 61 5.93 5.71 8.98
C ARG A 61 6.42 4.98 7.72
N LEU A 62 7.49 5.48 7.09
CA LEU A 62 8.09 4.86 5.92
C LEU A 62 8.52 3.42 6.19
N ALA A 63 9.25 3.17 7.29
CA ALA A 63 9.67 1.83 7.68
C ALA A 63 8.48 0.88 7.89
N ALA A 64 7.38 1.37 8.46
CA ALA A 64 6.16 0.57 8.64
C ALA A 64 5.52 0.22 7.28
N MET A 65 5.46 1.16 6.34
CA MET A 65 4.91 0.91 5.00
C MET A 65 5.77 -0.09 4.23
N GLU A 66 7.09 0.02 4.29
CA GLU A 66 8.02 -0.91 3.66
C GLU A 66 7.89 -2.33 4.24
N ALA A 67 7.69 -2.47 5.56
CA ALA A 67 7.45 -3.76 6.20
C ALA A 67 6.16 -4.42 5.72
N ILE A 68 5.06 -3.65 5.61
CA ILE A 68 3.77 -4.15 5.08
C ILE A 68 3.92 -4.58 3.62
N ARG A 69 4.65 -3.80 2.80
CA ARG A 69 4.86 -4.14 1.39
C ARG A 69 5.65 -5.44 1.22
N ALA A 70 6.67 -5.65 2.06
CA ALA A 70 7.45 -6.88 2.07
C ALA A 70 6.59 -8.10 2.44
N ASP A 71 5.73 -7.99 3.45
CA ASP A 71 4.79 -9.06 3.85
C ASP A 71 3.80 -9.39 2.72
N ASN A 72 3.19 -8.37 2.10
CA ASN A 72 2.28 -8.57 0.96
C ASN A 72 2.96 -9.31 -0.21
N THR A 73 4.23 -9.00 -0.48
CA THR A 73 5.00 -9.66 -1.54
C THR A 73 5.34 -11.10 -1.18
N GLN A 74 5.67 -11.37 0.09
CA GLN A 74 5.96 -12.70 0.58
C GLN A 74 4.72 -13.60 0.52
N GLN A 75 3.55 -13.09 0.91
CA GLN A 75 2.28 -13.82 0.82
C GLN A 75 1.87 -14.13 -0.61
N ALA A 76 2.16 -13.25 -1.57
CA ALA A 76 1.93 -13.51 -2.99
C ALA A 76 2.83 -14.65 -3.53
N THR A 77 4.03 -14.80 -2.97
CA THR A 77 5.03 -15.77 -3.43
C THR A 77 4.82 -17.19 -2.84
N ILE A 78 4.14 -17.32 -1.70
CA ILE A 78 4.00 -18.60 -0.96
C ILE A 78 2.83 -19.48 -1.47
N ARG A 79 2.03 -19.06 -2.44
CA ARG A 79 0.98 -19.91 -3.02
C ARG A 79 1.58 -20.98 -3.96
N PHE A 80 1.56 -22.23 -3.51
CA PHE A 80 1.83 -23.45 -4.28
C PHE A 80 0.55 -24.03 -4.91
#